data_AF-A0ABD6Z0P6-F1
#
_entry.id   AF-A0ABD6Z0P6-F1
#
_cell.length_a   1.000
_cell.length_b   1.000
_cell.length_c   1.000
_cell.angle_alpha   90.00
_cell.angle_beta   90.00
_cell.angle_gamma   90.00
#
_symmetry.space_group_name_H-M   'P 1'
#
loop_
_entity.id
_entity.type
_entity.pdbx_description
1 polymer ?
#
loop_
_entity_poly.entity_id
_entity_poly.type
_entity_poly.pdbx_seq_one_letter_code
_entity_poly.pdbx_strand_id
1 'polypeptide(L)'
;MKFFYSPHFRSLQPILESSKFHELVEELLNSQEPPTLRALKAKFTDGSFDKILDLLIAEKLIVRQERRYYLGFPIYTEHDQQQIQVSDDFYQAACHWSTQEIAGFIKSFAASSVENKYFYGCQKGVEQGAVYALSHEQFQLISYSETQWPPTLPAFFEANEQLRTLAIFDELMDLIGDVDPVYYLDQVSVILERIRKNKKVRPSIFLESLQRVEIISPELHLLLEEINCDNLKNERYLSSEKDLFVQRLVIAHLANKSGSYNTLYFNNN
;
A
#
# COMPACT_ATOMS: atom_id res chain seq x y z
N MET A 1 -0.77 -9.38 14.96
CA MET A 1 -0.44 -7.98 14.61
C MET A 1 -0.18 -7.91 13.11
N LYS A 2 -0.29 -6.74 12.47
CA LYS A 2 0.09 -6.52 11.07
C LYS A 2 1.14 -5.40 11.00
N PHE A 3 2.06 -5.47 10.05
CA PHE A 3 3.10 -4.45 9.85
C PHE A 3 2.92 -3.74 8.52
N PHE A 4 3.20 -2.44 8.50
CA PHE A 4 3.12 -1.59 7.32
C PHE A 4 4.44 -0.88 7.16
N TYR A 5 5.03 -0.96 5.97
CA TYR A 5 6.36 -0.44 5.70
C TYR A 5 6.53 -0.06 4.24
N SER A 6 7.44 0.87 3.98
CA SER A 6 7.75 1.32 2.63
C SER A 6 8.59 0.30 1.83
N PRO A 7 8.71 0.48 0.50
CA PRO A 7 9.54 -0.38 -0.35
C PRO A 7 10.99 -0.55 0.14
N HIS A 8 11.52 0.41 0.90
CA HIS A 8 12.85 0.35 1.54
C HIS A 8 13.07 -0.90 2.41
N PHE A 9 12.01 -1.51 2.95
CA PHE A 9 12.09 -2.71 3.78
C PHE A 9 11.71 -4.00 3.04
N ARG A 10 11.47 -3.98 1.71
CA ARG A 10 11.09 -5.18 0.93
C ARG A 10 12.11 -6.30 1.03
N SER A 11 13.41 -5.99 1.10
CA SER A 11 14.47 -6.99 1.28
C SER A 11 14.36 -7.76 2.61
N LEU A 12 13.72 -7.18 3.62
CA LEU A 12 13.48 -7.81 4.92
C LEU A 12 12.17 -8.60 4.97
N GLN A 13 11.33 -8.56 3.94
CA GLN A 13 10.00 -9.18 3.94
C GLN A 13 9.99 -10.64 4.45
N PRO A 14 10.93 -11.54 4.05
CA PRO A 14 10.94 -12.90 4.58
C PRO A 14 11.13 -12.99 6.11
N ILE A 15 11.83 -12.00 6.69
CA ILE A 15 12.02 -11.88 8.14
C ILE A 15 10.76 -11.29 8.78
N LEU A 16 10.23 -10.20 8.21
CA LEU A 16 9.07 -9.49 8.76
C LEU A 16 7.80 -10.35 8.76
N GLU A 17 7.67 -11.26 7.81
CA GLU A 17 6.57 -12.22 7.72
C GLU A 17 6.79 -13.49 8.55
N SER A 18 7.99 -13.69 9.09
CA SER A 18 8.29 -14.86 9.91
C SER A 18 7.59 -14.79 11.27
N SER A 19 7.20 -15.95 11.80
CA SER A 19 6.67 -16.07 13.17
C SER A 19 7.69 -15.56 14.20
N LYS A 20 8.98 -15.79 13.94
CA LYS A 20 10.09 -15.37 14.81
C LYS A 20 10.15 -13.86 15.01
N PHE A 21 9.91 -13.07 13.95
CA PHE A 21 9.83 -11.61 14.09
C PHE A 21 8.63 -11.19 14.95
N HIS A 22 7.47 -11.81 14.73
CA HIS A 22 6.27 -11.54 15.54
C HIS A 22 6.49 -11.87 17.02
N GLU A 23 7.07 -13.03 17.32
CA GLU A 23 7.42 -13.44 18.69
C GLU A 23 8.41 -12.48 19.36
N LEU A 24 9.38 -11.95 18.59
CA LEU A 24 10.33 -10.96 19.09
C LEU A 24 9.64 -9.65 19.42
N VAL A 25 8.75 -9.17 18.56
CA VAL A 25 8.01 -7.94 18.82
C VAL A 25 7.08 -8.10 20.03
N GLU A 26 6.40 -9.23 20.16
CA GLU A 26 5.58 -9.53 21.34
C GLU A 26 6.41 -9.59 22.63
N GLU A 27 7.61 -10.17 22.60
CA GLU A 27 8.52 -10.17 23.75
C GLU A 27 8.90 -8.74 24.14
N LEU A 28 9.27 -7.91 23.16
CA LEU A 28 9.68 -6.53 23.42
C LEU A 28 8.55 -5.64 23.94
N LEU A 29 7.30 -5.91 23.55
CA LEU A 29 6.12 -5.18 24.04
C LEU A 29 5.68 -5.59 25.45
N ASN A 30 5.70 -6.89 25.74
CA ASN A 30 5.07 -7.43 26.94
C ASN A 30 6.05 -7.52 28.13
N SER A 31 7.35 -7.32 27.90
CA SER A 31 8.34 -7.37 28.98
C SER A 31 8.21 -6.15 29.90
N GLN A 32 8.05 -6.40 31.22
CA GLN A 32 8.04 -5.33 32.23
C GLN A 32 9.32 -4.49 32.20
N GLU A 33 10.46 -5.15 31.99
CA GLU A 33 11.72 -4.50 31.66
C GLU A 33 12.15 -4.93 30.27
N PRO A 34 12.66 -4.00 29.44
CA PRO A 34 13.25 -4.35 28.15
C PRO A 34 14.25 -5.51 28.31
N PRO A 35 14.30 -6.48 27.39
CA PRO A 35 15.15 -7.65 27.56
C PRO A 35 16.63 -7.34 27.25
N THR A 36 17.53 -8.12 27.84
CA THR A 36 18.96 -8.16 27.46
C THR A 36 19.22 -9.15 26.35
N LEU A 37 20.41 -9.09 25.73
CA LEU A 37 20.83 -10.08 24.74
C LEU A 37 20.80 -11.51 25.31
N ARG A 38 21.18 -11.68 26.59
CA ARG A 38 21.16 -12.99 27.25
C ARG A 38 19.73 -13.52 27.39
N ALA A 39 18.77 -12.66 27.73
CA ALA A 39 17.36 -13.03 27.81
C ALA A 39 16.80 -13.40 26.44
N LEU A 40 17.08 -12.58 25.42
CA LEU A 40 16.66 -12.87 24.04
C LEU A 40 17.26 -14.18 23.54
N LYS A 41 18.55 -14.44 23.72
CA LYS A 41 19.20 -15.70 23.32
C LYS A 41 18.70 -16.93 24.06
N ALA A 42 18.20 -16.76 25.29
CA ALA A 42 17.59 -17.87 26.03
C ALA A 42 16.24 -18.27 25.43
N LYS A 43 15.49 -17.31 24.86
CA LYS A 43 14.20 -17.55 24.20
C LYS A 43 14.38 -17.97 22.73
N PHE A 44 15.27 -17.30 22.00
CA PHE A 44 15.57 -17.56 20.60
C PHE A 44 16.89 -18.34 20.48
N THR A 45 16.81 -19.67 20.60
CA THR A 45 17.97 -20.56 20.67
C THR A 45 18.57 -20.92 19.31
N ASP A 46 17.96 -20.47 18.21
CA ASP A 46 18.44 -20.70 16.85
C ASP A 46 19.70 -19.87 16.55
N GLY A 47 20.71 -20.52 15.94
CA GLY A 47 21.93 -19.86 15.48
C GLY A 47 21.70 -18.77 14.42
N SER A 48 20.54 -18.73 13.78
CA SER A 48 20.17 -17.66 12.85
C SER A 48 19.78 -16.34 13.55
N PHE A 49 19.45 -16.37 14.84
CA PHE A 49 18.84 -15.23 15.54
C PHE A 49 19.78 -14.01 15.61
N ASP A 50 21.08 -14.23 15.86
CA ASP A 50 22.06 -13.15 15.93
C ASP A 50 22.11 -12.34 14.63
N LYS A 51 22.11 -13.04 13.48
CA LYS A 51 22.12 -12.39 12.16
C LYS A 51 20.85 -11.59 11.91
N ILE A 52 19.70 -12.12 12.31
CA ILE A 52 18.42 -11.44 12.18
C ILE A 52 18.41 -10.18 13.07
N LEU A 53 18.84 -10.31 14.32
CA LEU A 53 18.89 -9.21 15.26
C LEU A 53 19.83 -8.08 14.80
N ASP A 54 21.03 -8.42 14.32
CA ASP A 54 21.97 -7.43 13.78
C ASP A 54 21.39 -6.69 12.57
N LEU A 55 20.69 -7.40 11.69
CA LEU A 55 20.03 -6.80 10.53
C LEU A 55 18.88 -5.85 10.93
N LEU A 56 18.03 -6.26 11.89
CA LEU A 56 16.95 -5.42 12.42
C LEU A 56 17.48 -4.17 13.13
N ILE A 57 18.66 -4.25 13.77
CA ILE A 57 19.34 -3.09 14.39
C ILE A 57 19.91 -2.16 13.33
N ALA A 58 20.56 -2.72 12.29
CA ALA A 58 21.09 -1.93 11.18
C ALA A 58 19.98 -1.11 10.50
N GLU A 59 18.79 -1.71 10.38
CA GLU A 59 17.60 -1.07 9.80
C GLU A 59 16.78 -0.25 10.80
N LYS A 60 17.27 -0.08 12.03
CA LYS A 60 16.65 0.67 13.13
C LYS A 60 15.26 0.17 13.54
N LEU A 61 14.86 -1.04 13.14
CA LEU A 61 13.62 -1.67 13.59
C LEU A 61 13.74 -2.16 15.04
N ILE A 62 14.97 -2.45 15.48
CA ILE A 62 15.31 -2.69 16.88
C ILE A 62 16.37 -1.69 17.31
N VAL A 63 16.17 -1.08 18.47
CA VAL A 63 17.13 -0.16 19.07
C VAL A 63 17.80 -0.83 20.25
N ARG A 64 19.14 -0.75 20.29
CA ARG A 64 19.93 -1.23 21.43
C ARG A 64 20.44 -0.03 22.22
N GLN A 65 19.98 0.11 23.46
CA GLN A 65 20.41 1.15 24.39
C GLN A 65 20.73 0.53 25.75
N GLU A 66 21.84 0.90 26.39
CA GLU A 66 22.18 0.43 27.74
C GLU A 66 22.13 -1.11 27.93
N ARG A 67 22.53 -1.86 26.90
CA ARG A 67 22.50 -3.35 26.84
C ARG A 67 21.09 -3.96 26.86
N ARG A 68 20.08 -3.14 26.60
CA ARG A 68 18.67 -3.48 26.51
C ARG A 68 18.17 -3.25 25.07
N TYR A 69 17.14 -3.97 24.67
CA TYR A 69 16.59 -3.93 23.31
C TYR A 69 15.15 -3.39 23.33
N TYR A 70 14.83 -2.56 22.35
CA TYR A 70 13.56 -1.85 22.21
C TYR A 70 13.08 -1.93 20.77
N LEU A 71 11.78 -1.75 20.55
CA LEU A 71 11.26 -1.50 19.21
C LEU A 71 11.67 -0.11 18.76
N GLY A 72 12.10 -0.01 17.50
CA GLY A 72 12.44 1.26 16.86
C GLY A 72 11.29 1.90 16.09
N PHE A 73 10.07 1.36 16.22
CA PHE A 73 8.89 1.79 15.48
C PHE A 73 7.63 1.77 16.37
N PRO A 74 6.61 2.59 16.06
CA PRO A 74 5.37 2.61 16.83
C PRO A 74 4.45 1.42 16.51
N ILE A 75 3.62 1.06 17.48
CA ILE A 75 2.54 0.07 17.31
C ILE A 75 1.23 0.71 17.72
N TYR A 76 0.30 0.79 16.77
CA TYR A 76 -1.00 1.43 16.97
C TYR A 76 -2.06 0.44 17.40
N THR A 77 -2.97 0.93 18.24
CA THR A 77 -4.10 0.21 18.82
C THR A 77 -5.44 0.78 18.35
N GLU A 78 -6.54 0.08 18.64
CA GLU A 78 -7.89 0.61 18.36
C GLU A 78 -8.16 1.92 19.13
N HIS A 79 -7.58 2.07 20.32
CA HIS A 79 -7.69 3.30 21.10
C HIS A 79 -6.99 4.48 20.38
N ASP A 80 -5.80 4.26 19.82
CA ASP A 80 -5.09 5.29 19.04
C ASP A 80 -5.91 5.72 17.81
N GLN A 81 -6.50 4.75 17.11
CA GLN A 81 -7.41 5.00 15.99
C GLN A 81 -8.61 5.84 16.44
N GLN A 82 -9.32 5.44 17.50
CA GLN A 82 -10.49 6.17 18.02
C GLN A 82 -10.13 7.61 18.41
N GLN A 83 -8.96 7.81 19.02
CA GLN A 83 -8.49 9.14 19.38
C GLN A 83 -8.26 10.02 18.14
N ILE A 84 -7.58 9.50 17.12
CA ILE A 84 -7.36 10.21 15.84
C ILE A 84 -8.70 10.55 15.17
N GLN A 85 -9.62 9.60 15.14
CA GLN A 85 -10.95 9.79 14.55
C GLN A 85 -11.80 10.86 15.24
N VAL A 86 -11.42 11.33 16.43
CA VAL A 86 -12.11 12.39 17.17
C VAL A 86 -11.33 13.70 17.16
N SER A 87 -10.00 13.66 17.31
CA SER A 87 -9.19 14.85 17.58
C SER A 87 -8.26 15.30 16.45
N ASP A 88 -8.08 14.50 15.40
CA ASP A 88 -7.13 14.82 14.34
C ASP A 88 -7.78 15.66 13.23
N ASP A 89 -7.29 16.89 13.04
CA ASP A 89 -7.82 17.86 12.08
C ASP A 89 -7.78 17.35 10.63
N PHE A 90 -6.76 16.57 10.26
CA PHE A 90 -6.65 16.02 8.91
C PHE A 90 -7.70 14.93 8.68
N TYR A 91 -7.87 14.03 9.64
CA TYR A 91 -8.94 13.03 9.57
C TYR A 91 -10.33 13.70 9.51
N GLN A 92 -10.60 14.70 10.36
CA GLN A 92 -11.89 15.41 10.35
C GLN A 92 -12.15 16.14 9.04
N ALA A 93 -11.11 16.76 8.45
CA ALA A 93 -11.22 17.41 7.15
C ALA A 93 -11.56 16.39 6.06
N ALA A 94 -10.94 15.21 6.08
CA ALA A 94 -11.14 14.18 5.07
C ALA A 94 -12.57 13.64 5.00
N CYS A 95 -13.30 13.62 6.11
CA CYS A 95 -14.72 13.26 6.14
C CYS A 95 -15.58 14.12 5.20
N HIS A 96 -15.12 15.34 4.88
CA HIS A 96 -15.84 16.35 4.11
C HIS A 96 -15.19 16.66 2.75
N TRP A 97 -14.14 15.94 2.36
CA TRP A 97 -13.48 16.18 1.08
C TRP A 97 -14.40 15.93 -0.11
N SER A 98 -14.25 16.80 -1.10
CA SER A 98 -14.77 16.61 -2.45
C SER A 98 -14.01 15.53 -3.21
N THR A 99 -14.60 15.04 -4.31
CA THR A 99 -13.95 14.05 -5.19
C THR A 99 -12.58 14.50 -5.69
N GLN A 100 -12.41 15.79 -6.00
CA GLN A 100 -11.11 16.34 -6.44
C GLN A 100 -10.06 16.34 -5.33
N GLU A 101 -10.45 16.62 -4.08
CA GLU A 101 -9.55 16.57 -2.93
C GLU A 101 -9.13 15.13 -2.62
N ILE A 102 -10.07 14.18 -2.66
CA ILE A 102 -9.79 12.75 -2.53
C ILE A 102 -8.80 12.32 -3.62
N ALA A 103 -9.08 12.67 -4.88
CA ALA A 103 -8.23 12.28 -5.99
C ALA A 103 -6.81 12.84 -5.85
N GLY A 104 -6.68 14.10 -5.43
CA GLY A 104 -5.38 14.75 -5.17
C GLY A 104 -4.61 14.10 -4.03
N PHE A 105 -5.30 13.78 -2.93
CA PHE A 105 -4.72 13.07 -1.80
C PHE A 105 -4.22 11.68 -2.18
N ILE A 106 -5.05 10.87 -2.84
CA ILE A 106 -4.69 9.50 -3.25
C ILE A 106 -3.50 9.51 -4.22
N LYS A 107 -3.47 10.44 -5.17
CA LYS A 107 -2.31 10.61 -6.08
C LYS A 107 -1.04 11.00 -5.31
N SER A 108 -1.14 11.95 -4.39
CA SER A 108 0.00 12.39 -3.57
C SER A 108 0.52 11.26 -2.66
N PHE A 109 -0.37 10.49 -2.04
CA PHE A 109 -0.02 9.34 -1.22
C PHE A 109 0.70 8.25 -2.04
N ALA A 110 0.20 7.94 -3.23
CA ALA A 110 0.80 6.94 -4.10
C ALA A 110 2.26 7.29 -4.48
N ALA A 111 2.55 8.57 -4.69
CA ALA A 111 3.92 9.03 -4.94
C ALA A 111 4.79 9.02 -3.66
N SER A 112 4.31 9.65 -2.58
CA SER A 112 5.10 9.86 -1.37
C SER A 112 5.37 8.57 -0.58
N SER A 113 4.47 7.59 -0.64
CA SER A 113 4.62 6.31 0.06
C SER A 113 5.75 5.44 -0.51
N VAL A 114 6.18 5.68 -1.75
CA VAL A 114 7.34 5.04 -2.37
C VAL A 114 8.64 5.73 -1.91
N GLU A 115 8.62 7.06 -1.83
CA GLU A 115 9.81 7.87 -1.50
C GLU A 115 10.16 7.77 0.00
N ASN A 116 9.15 7.86 0.87
CA ASN A 116 9.36 7.94 2.31
C ASN A 116 9.78 6.60 2.94
N LYS A 117 10.78 6.63 3.82
CA LYS A 117 11.10 5.49 4.68
C LYS A 117 10.14 5.47 5.87
N TYR A 118 9.35 4.41 6.03
CA TYR A 118 8.45 4.25 7.18
C TYR A 118 8.31 2.78 7.58
N PHE A 119 8.06 2.56 8.87
CA PHE A 119 7.71 1.25 9.42
C PHE A 119 6.82 1.45 10.66
N TYR A 120 5.70 0.74 10.75
CA TYR A 120 4.90 0.66 11.97
C TYR A 120 4.10 -0.64 12.05
N GLY A 121 3.63 -0.96 13.25
CA GLY A 121 2.72 -2.07 13.50
C GLY A 121 1.31 -1.60 13.85
N CYS A 122 0.34 -2.47 13.62
CA CYS A 122 -1.06 -2.29 14.01
C CYS A 122 -1.57 -3.55 14.69
N GLN A 123 -2.14 -3.41 15.88
CA GLN A 123 -2.85 -4.50 16.54
C GLN A 123 -4.04 -4.97 15.70
N LYS A 124 -4.54 -6.18 16.00
CA LYS A 124 -5.74 -6.70 15.33
C LYS A 124 -6.91 -5.75 15.60
N GLY A 125 -7.69 -5.43 14.58
CA GLY A 125 -8.85 -4.52 14.67
C GLY A 125 -8.57 -3.09 14.20
N VAL A 126 -7.30 -2.68 14.11
CA VAL A 126 -6.93 -1.37 13.54
C VAL A 126 -7.04 -1.41 12.02
N GLU A 127 -7.88 -0.55 11.48
CA GLU A 127 -8.14 -0.44 10.04
C GLU A 127 -7.00 0.28 9.34
N GLN A 128 -6.62 -0.15 8.15
CA GLN A 128 -5.54 0.48 7.38
C GLN A 128 -5.81 0.33 5.88
N GLY A 129 -6.05 1.47 5.22
CA GLY A 129 -6.29 1.50 3.79
C GLY A 129 -5.04 1.13 2.99
N ALA A 130 -5.25 0.45 1.87
CA ALA A 130 -4.23 0.11 0.90
C ALA A 130 -4.34 1.01 -0.33
N VAL A 131 -3.19 1.32 -0.94
CA VAL A 131 -3.11 2.05 -2.21
C VAL A 131 -2.11 1.32 -3.09
N TYR A 132 -2.46 1.12 -4.34
CA TYR A 132 -1.65 0.47 -5.36
C TYR A 132 -1.66 1.34 -6.61
N ALA A 133 -0.52 1.49 -7.28
CA ALA A 133 -0.41 2.38 -8.43
C ALA A 133 0.39 1.75 -9.58
N LEU A 134 -0.04 2.04 -10.80
CA LEU A 134 0.68 1.76 -12.03
C LEU A 134 0.83 3.05 -12.83
N SER A 135 2.07 3.35 -13.20
CA SER A 135 2.41 4.62 -13.83
C SER A 135 2.89 4.40 -15.25
N HIS A 136 2.24 5.08 -16.18
CA HIS A 136 2.65 5.25 -17.57
C HIS A 136 2.97 6.74 -17.80
N GLU A 137 3.71 7.09 -18.85
CA GLU A 137 4.04 8.49 -19.17
C GLU A 137 2.77 9.38 -19.27
N GLN A 138 1.72 8.86 -19.89
CA GLN A 138 0.48 9.60 -20.17
C GLN A 138 -0.59 9.51 -19.08
N PHE A 139 -0.54 8.48 -18.22
CA PHE A 139 -1.59 8.24 -17.24
C PHE A 139 -1.09 7.40 -16.05
N GLN A 140 -1.83 7.44 -14.96
CA GLN A 140 -1.62 6.60 -13.80
C GLN A 140 -2.93 5.90 -13.42
N LEU A 141 -2.87 4.60 -13.21
CA LEU A 141 -3.98 3.83 -12.65
C LEU A 141 -3.72 3.63 -11.16
N ILE A 142 -4.60 4.15 -10.31
CA ILE A 142 -4.46 4.01 -8.85
C ILE A 142 -5.69 3.31 -8.30
N SER A 143 -5.47 2.29 -7.47
CA SER A 143 -6.49 1.62 -6.68
C SER A 143 -6.31 2.01 -5.22
N TYR A 144 -7.41 2.24 -4.51
CA TYR A 144 -7.39 2.33 -3.05
C TYR A 144 -8.51 1.48 -2.46
N SER A 145 -8.27 0.89 -1.29
CA SER A 145 -9.18 -0.10 -0.68
C SER A 145 -9.01 -0.17 0.83
N GLU A 146 -10.01 -0.70 1.52
CA GLU A 146 -9.92 -0.98 2.97
C GLU A 146 -9.02 -2.16 3.28
N THR A 147 -8.96 -3.13 2.37
CA THR A 147 -8.19 -4.36 2.53
C THR A 147 -6.99 -4.36 1.61
N GLN A 148 -5.91 -5.02 2.04
CA GLN A 148 -4.80 -5.31 1.13
C GLN A 148 -5.26 -6.24 0.01
N TRP A 149 -4.60 -6.12 -1.14
CA TRP A 149 -4.77 -6.96 -2.32
C TRP A 149 -6.21 -6.97 -2.85
N PRO A 150 -6.80 -5.81 -3.17
CA PRO A 150 -8.08 -5.77 -3.89
C PRO A 150 -7.92 -6.40 -5.29
N PRO A 151 -9.00 -6.89 -5.93
CA PRO A 151 -8.96 -7.52 -7.25
C PRO A 151 -8.78 -6.48 -8.37
N THR A 152 -7.64 -5.78 -8.38
CA THR A 152 -7.36 -4.68 -9.30
C THR A 152 -6.05 -4.88 -10.02
N LEU A 153 -5.90 -4.26 -11.20
CA LEU A 153 -4.65 -4.35 -11.96
C LEU A 153 -3.45 -3.78 -11.18
N PRO A 154 -3.52 -2.61 -10.53
CA PRO A 154 -2.40 -2.13 -9.73
C PRO A 154 -1.98 -3.08 -8.62
N ALA A 155 -2.94 -3.68 -7.92
CA ALA A 155 -2.63 -4.64 -6.86
C ALA A 155 -2.07 -5.97 -7.39
N PHE A 156 -2.56 -6.43 -8.55
CA PHE A 156 -2.03 -7.60 -9.26
C PHE A 156 -0.55 -7.43 -9.61
N PHE A 157 -0.20 -6.33 -10.27
CA PHE A 157 1.18 -6.09 -10.70
C PHE A 157 2.12 -5.87 -9.50
N GLU A 158 1.66 -5.22 -8.43
CA GLU A 158 2.42 -5.12 -7.17
C GLU A 158 2.64 -6.50 -6.53
N ALA A 159 1.63 -7.38 -6.53
CA ALA A 159 1.77 -8.73 -6.00
C ALA A 159 2.78 -9.55 -6.81
N ASN A 160 2.73 -9.45 -8.14
CA ASN A 160 3.68 -10.12 -9.03
C ASN A 160 5.11 -9.62 -8.84
N GLU A 161 5.32 -8.30 -8.70
CA GLU A 161 6.63 -7.73 -8.39
C GLU A 161 7.19 -8.28 -7.06
N GLN A 162 6.32 -8.50 -6.08
CA GLN A 162 6.66 -9.09 -4.79
C GLN A 162 6.71 -10.63 -4.80
N LEU A 163 6.57 -11.28 -5.96
CA LEU A 163 6.52 -12.74 -6.12
C LEU A 163 5.47 -13.41 -5.20
N ARG A 164 4.36 -12.72 -4.95
CA ARG A 164 3.27 -13.21 -4.10
C ARG A 164 2.25 -13.97 -4.92
N THR A 165 1.96 -15.19 -4.52
CA THR A 165 0.85 -15.97 -5.07
C THR A 165 -0.40 -15.73 -4.22
N LEU A 166 -1.41 -15.10 -4.80
CA LEU A 166 -2.68 -14.79 -4.15
C LEU A 166 -3.84 -15.26 -5.02
N ALA A 167 -4.71 -16.12 -4.49
CA ALA A 167 -5.80 -16.74 -5.25
C ALA A 167 -6.77 -15.73 -5.90
N ILE A 168 -6.90 -14.53 -5.32
CA ILE A 168 -7.71 -13.44 -5.89
C ILE A 168 -7.21 -12.98 -7.27
N PHE A 169 -5.96 -13.29 -7.61
CA PHE A 169 -5.29 -12.91 -8.84
C PHE A 169 -5.13 -14.06 -9.84
N ASP A 170 -5.63 -15.26 -9.55
CA ASP A 170 -5.45 -16.44 -10.40
C ASP A 170 -5.99 -16.19 -11.82
N GLU A 171 -7.17 -15.57 -11.96
CA GLU A 171 -7.74 -15.27 -13.29
C GLU A 171 -6.90 -14.28 -14.11
N LEU A 172 -6.29 -13.28 -13.46
CA LEU A 172 -5.39 -12.35 -14.13
C LEU A 172 -4.06 -13.03 -14.47
N MET A 173 -3.54 -13.88 -13.57
CA MET A 173 -2.33 -14.66 -13.84
C MET A 173 -2.51 -15.62 -15.01
N ASP A 174 -3.65 -16.29 -15.12
CA ASP A 174 -3.96 -17.18 -16.25
C ASP A 174 -4.08 -16.41 -17.58
N LEU A 175 -4.58 -15.16 -17.54
CA LEU A 175 -4.79 -14.35 -18.74
C LEU A 175 -3.52 -13.63 -19.22
N ILE A 176 -2.83 -12.93 -18.31
CA ILE A 176 -1.71 -12.04 -18.63
C ILE A 176 -0.39 -12.46 -18.01
N GLY A 177 -0.35 -13.49 -17.17
CA GLY A 177 0.89 -14.09 -16.66
C GLY A 177 1.83 -13.09 -15.97
N ASP A 178 3.12 -13.28 -16.21
CA ASP A 178 4.23 -12.44 -15.73
C ASP A 178 4.59 -11.31 -16.71
N VAL A 179 3.62 -10.85 -17.52
CA VAL A 179 3.84 -9.74 -18.45
C VAL A 179 4.45 -8.55 -17.72
N ASP A 180 5.46 -7.95 -18.33
CA ASP A 180 6.11 -6.76 -17.81
C ASP A 180 5.10 -5.58 -17.70
N PRO A 181 5.02 -4.87 -16.56
CA PRO A 181 4.06 -3.80 -16.34
C PRO A 181 4.24 -2.63 -17.31
N VAL A 182 5.45 -2.31 -17.76
CA VAL A 182 5.70 -1.23 -18.72
C VAL A 182 5.09 -1.61 -20.07
N TYR A 183 5.40 -2.81 -20.55
CA TYR A 183 4.82 -3.33 -21.79
C TYR A 183 3.29 -3.43 -21.72
N TYR A 184 2.74 -3.89 -20.60
CA TYR A 184 1.29 -3.93 -20.39
C TYR A 184 0.67 -2.54 -20.55
N LEU A 185 1.24 -1.52 -19.90
CA LEU A 185 0.73 -0.15 -19.94
C LEU A 185 0.86 0.49 -21.33
N ASP A 186 1.88 0.14 -22.12
CA ASP A 186 1.97 0.54 -23.54
C ASP A 186 0.79 -0.01 -24.36
N GLN A 187 0.36 -1.25 -24.09
CA GLN A 187 -0.82 -1.82 -24.77
C GLN A 187 -2.11 -1.15 -24.31
N VAL A 188 -2.22 -0.84 -23.01
CA VAL A 188 -3.34 -0.10 -22.44
C VAL A 188 -3.44 1.31 -23.04
N SER A 189 -2.32 2.02 -23.21
CA SER A 189 -2.30 3.37 -23.77
C SER A 189 -2.91 3.41 -25.18
N VAL A 190 -2.55 2.42 -26.03
CA VAL A 190 -3.11 2.27 -27.38
C VAL A 190 -4.60 1.95 -27.33
N ILE A 191 -5.06 1.11 -26.40
CA ILE A 191 -6.49 0.80 -26.23
C ILE A 191 -7.25 2.08 -25.88
N LEU A 192 -6.80 2.82 -24.86
CA LEU A 192 -7.42 4.06 -24.40
C LEU A 192 -7.47 5.13 -25.51
N GLU A 193 -6.37 5.31 -26.25
CA GLU A 193 -6.31 6.24 -27.37
C GLU A 193 -7.36 5.91 -28.46
N ARG A 194 -7.51 4.63 -28.78
CA ARG A 194 -8.47 4.18 -29.80
C ARG A 194 -9.91 4.34 -29.36
N ILE A 195 -10.22 4.04 -28.10
CA ILE A 195 -11.55 4.27 -27.51
C ILE A 195 -11.90 5.76 -27.60
N ARG A 196 -11.01 6.65 -27.17
CA ARG A 196 -11.20 8.11 -27.22
C ARG A 196 -11.40 8.64 -28.64
N LYS A 197 -10.72 8.05 -29.61
CA LYS A 197 -10.85 8.42 -31.04
C LYS A 197 -12.03 7.71 -31.74
N ASN A 198 -12.86 6.98 -31.00
CA ASN A 198 -13.95 6.14 -31.51
C ASN A 198 -13.50 5.23 -32.66
N LYS A 199 -12.31 4.62 -32.50
CA LYS A 199 -11.70 3.70 -33.47
C LYS A 199 -11.87 2.26 -32.97
N LYS A 200 -11.95 1.32 -33.93
CA LYS A 200 -11.98 -0.12 -33.64
C LYS A 200 -10.78 -0.52 -32.78
N VAL A 201 -11.03 -1.10 -31.62
CA VAL A 201 -10.06 -1.80 -30.77
C VAL A 201 -10.01 -3.27 -31.18
N ARG A 202 -8.82 -3.86 -31.25
CA ARG A 202 -8.66 -5.28 -31.56
C ARG A 202 -8.80 -6.09 -30.27
N PRO A 203 -9.49 -7.24 -30.27
CA PRO A 203 -9.48 -8.15 -29.14
C PRO A 203 -8.04 -8.55 -28.79
N SER A 204 -7.73 -8.51 -27.49
CA SER A 204 -6.43 -8.89 -26.94
C SER A 204 -6.61 -9.25 -25.46
N ILE A 205 -5.66 -10.00 -24.91
CA ILE A 205 -5.61 -10.29 -23.47
C ILE A 205 -5.57 -9.00 -22.62
N PHE A 206 -5.00 -7.90 -23.15
CA PHE A 206 -4.95 -6.59 -22.49
C PHE A 206 -6.31 -5.91 -22.43
N LEU A 207 -7.12 -6.03 -23.49
CA LEU A 207 -8.50 -5.53 -23.44
C LEU A 207 -9.34 -6.37 -22.49
N GLU A 208 -9.16 -7.69 -22.56
CA GLU A 208 -9.90 -8.64 -21.73
C GLU A 208 -9.57 -8.47 -20.23
N SER A 209 -8.31 -8.20 -19.86
CA SER A 209 -7.95 -7.88 -18.47
C SER A 209 -8.61 -6.60 -17.99
N LEU A 210 -8.61 -5.53 -18.79
CA LEU A 210 -9.29 -4.27 -18.45
C LEU A 210 -10.80 -4.46 -18.25
N GLN A 211 -11.42 -5.37 -19.01
CA GLN A 211 -12.83 -5.72 -18.87
C GLN A 211 -13.10 -6.56 -17.61
N ARG A 212 -12.23 -7.52 -17.29
CA ARG A 212 -12.35 -8.35 -16.07
C ARG A 212 -12.33 -7.53 -14.79
N VAL A 213 -11.48 -6.50 -14.73
CA VAL A 213 -11.38 -5.61 -13.56
C VAL A 213 -12.27 -4.36 -13.66
N GLU A 214 -13.28 -4.41 -14.55
CA GLU A 214 -14.30 -3.36 -14.71
C GLU A 214 -13.73 -1.96 -14.96
N ILE A 215 -12.62 -1.86 -15.70
CA ILE A 215 -12.08 -0.57 -16.16
C ILE A 215 -12.75 -0.14 -17.46
N ILE A 216 -13.03 -1.11 -18.33
CA ILE A 216 -13.66 -0.91 -19.64
C ILE A 216 -14.86 -1.85 -19.78
N SER A 217 -15.99 -1.36 -20.31
CA SER A 217 -17.16 -2.20 -20.59
C SER A 217 -16.98 -3.05 -21.86
N PRO A 218 -17.80 -4.10 -22.08
CA PRO A 218 -17.84 -4.83 -23.35
C PRO A 218 -18.07 -3.94 -24.57
N GLU A 219 -18.82 -2.85 -24.41
CA GLU A 219 -19.13 -1.83 -25.43
C GLU A 219 -18.02 -0.79 -25.60
N LEU A 220 -16.88 -0.95 -24.91
CA LEU A 220 -15.72 -0.06 -24.96
C LEU A 220 -15.96 1.31 -24.33
N HIS A 221 -16.79 1.38 -23.28
CA HIS A 221 -16.91 2.57 -22.43
C HIS A 221 -15.96 2.49 -21.24
N LEU A 222 -15.34 3.61 -20.86
CA LEU A 222 -14.61 3.69 -19.60
C LEU A 222 -15.61 3.67 -18.45
N LEU A 223 -15.38 2.77 -17.49
CA LEU A 223 -16.23 2.58 -16.32
C LEU A 223 -15.67 3.30 -15.07
N LEU A 224 -14.43 3.79 -15.16
CA LEU A 224 -13.78 4.55 -14.10
C LEU A 224 -14.00 6.06 -14.26
N GLU A 225 -13.93 6.77 -13.15
CA GLU A 225 -13.79 8.22 -13.16
C GLU A 225 -12.42 8.63 -13.73
N GLU A 226 -12.43 9.54 -14.70
CA GLU A 226 -11.23 10.15 -15.26
C GLU A 226 -10.90 11.43 -14.50
N ILE A 227 -9.74 11.48 -13.85
CA ILE A 227 -9.27 12.65 -13.12
C ILE A 227 -8.22 13.39 -13.95
N ASN A 228 -8.50 14.66 -14.26
CA ASN A 228 -7.51 15.57 -14.83
C ASN A 228 -6.61 16.12 -13.72
N CYS A 229 -5.30 15.88 -13.84
CA CYS A 229 -4.32 16.23 -12.83
C CYS A 229 -4.04 17.73 -12.70
N ASP A 230 -4.34 18.55 -13.72
CA ASP A 230 -4.07 19.98 -13.73
C ASP A 230 -4.81 20.75 -12.62
N ASN A 231 -5.93 20.20 -12.15
CA ASN A 231 -6.79 20.82 -11.15
C ASN A 231 -6.54 20.29 -9.74
N LEU A 232 -5.54 19.42 -9.54
CA LEU A 232 -5.25 18.84 -8.22
C LEU A 232 -4.50 19.85 -7.35
N LYS A 233 -5.06 20.16 -6.18
CA LYS A 233 -4.38 20.97 -5.17
C LYS A 233 -3.37 20.10 -4.41
N ASN A 234 -2.09 20.43 -4.51
CA ASN A 234 -0.98 19.66 -3.92
C ASN A 234 -0.58 20.11 -2.49
N GLU A 235 -1.28 21.08 -1.89
CA GLU A 235 -0.71 21.88 -0.80
C GLU A 235 -0.90 21.34 0.64
N ARG A 236 -1.36 20.09 0.85
CA ARG A 236 -1.82 19.68 2.20
C ARG A 236 -1.33 18.34 2.77
N TYR A 237 -0.37 17.65 2.17
CA TYR A 237 -0.11 16.25 2.55
C TYR A 237 1.18 16.11 3.38
N LEU A 238 0.96 15.75 4.65
CA LEU A 238 1.94 15.73 5.75
C LEU A 238 2.99 14.61 5.59
N SER A 239 4.22 14.81 6.10
CA SER A 239 5.44 14.06 5.73
C SER A 239 6.14 13.24 6.83
N SER A 240 5.55 13.06 8.01
CA SER A 240 6.09 12.26 9.13
C SER A 240 5.44 10.87 9.25
N GLU A 241 6.09 9.92 9.93
CA GLU A 241 5.61 8.52 10.06
C GLU A 241 4.25 8.40 10.75
N LYS A 242 3.97 9.28 11.73
CA LYS A 242 2.63 9.40 12.34
C LYS A 242 1.58 9.83 11.31
N ASP A 243 2.01 10.57 10.28
CA ASP A 243 1.14 11.03 9.21
C ASP A 243 0.75 9.87 8.29
N LEU A 244 1.60 8.88 8.08
CA LEU A 244 1.25 7.74 7.22
C LEU A 244 0.20 6.81 7.84
N PHE A 245 0.24 6.61 9.16
CA PHE A 245 -0.81 5.89 9.86
C PHE A 245 -2.16 6.62 9.72
N VAL A 246 -2.19 7.93 9.97
CA VAL A 246 -3.40 8.77 9.82
C VAL A 246 -3.87 8.79 8.37
N GLN A 247 -2.97 8.94 7.40
CA GLN A 247 -3.30 8.92 5.98
C GLN A 247 -3.93 7.59 5.57
N ARG A 248 -3.42 6.44 6.04
CA ARG A 248 -4.04 5.13 5.78
C ARG A 248 -5.37 4.94 6.50
N LEU A 249 -5.56 5.53 7.68
CA LEU A 249 -6.89 5.58 8.31
C LEU A 249 -7.88 6.37 7.45
N VAL A 250 -7.46 7.52 6.92
CA VAL A 250 -8.26 8.30 5.97
C VAL A 250 -8.57 7.49 4.72
N ILE A 251 -7.59 6.78 4.14
CA ILE A 251 -7.82 5.91 2.97
C ILE A 251 -8.86 4.82 3.28
N ALA A 252 -8.76 4.17 4.44
CA ALA A 252 -9.75 3.17 4.86
C ALA A 252 -11.16 3.78 4.97
N HIS A 253 -11.27 4.98 5.56
CA HIS A 253 -12.54 5.70 5.64
C HIS A 253 -13.10 6.07 4.27
N LEU A 254 -12.26 6.58 3.36
CA LEU A 254 -12.66 6.99 2.01
C LEU A 254 -13.11 5.80 1.16
N ALA A 255 -12.42 4.67 1.27
CA ALA A 255 -12.79 3.42 0.60
C ALA A 255 -14.16 2.91 1.06
N ASN A 256 -14.43 2.92 2.37
CA ASN A 256 -15.73 2.58 2.96
C ASN A 256 -16.88 3.47 2.44
N LYS A 257 -16.62 4.76 2.30
CA LYS A 257 -17.65 5.76 1.94
C LYS A 257 -17.99 5.74 0.45
N SER A 258 -17.00 5.51 -0.40
CA SER A 258 -17.06 5.89 -1.82
C SER A 258 -17.02 4.70 -2.78
N GLY A 259 -16.54 3.53 -2.34
CA GLY A 259 -16.57 2.29 -3.11
C GLY A 259 -15.67 2.23 -4.35
N SER A 260 -14.74 3.18 -4.58
CA SER A 260 -13.95 3.17 -5.82
C SER A 260 -12.63 2.40 -5.69
N TYR A 261 -12.59 1.24 -6.34
CA TYR A 261 -11.44 0.33 -6.36
C TYR A 261 -10.41 0.67 -7.46
N ASN A 262 -10.71 1.57 -8.39
CA ASN A 262 -9.79 2.03 -9.43
C ASN A 262 -10.11 3.48 -9.86
N THR A 263 -9.09 4.28 -10.10
CA THR A 263 -9.21 5.65 -10.65
C THR A 263 -8.12 5.88 -11.68
N LEU A 264 -8.50 6.50 -12.80
CA LEU A 264 -7.59 6.75 -13.91
C LEU A 264 -7.24 8.24 -13.95
N TYR A 265 -5.96 8.53 -13.73
CA TYR A 265 -5.40 9.86 -13.71
C TYR A 265 -4.67 10.14 -15.01
N PHE A 266 -5.04 11.19 -15.73
CA PHE A 266 -4.31 11.59 -16.93
C PHE A 266 -3.31 12.68 -16.62
N ASN A 267 -2.06 12.48 -17.05
CA ASN A 267 -1.07 13.54 -17.10
C ASN A 267 -1.34 14.32 -18.38
N ASN A 268 -1.53 15.64 -18.28
CA ASN A 268 -1.46 16.46 -19.48
C ASN A 268 0.03 16.70 -19.81
N ASN A 269 0.38 16.46 -21.07
CA ASN A 269 1.59 17.02 -21.70
C ASN A 269 1.37 18.50 -21.99
#